data_AF-A0AAD4ZKA6-F1
#
_entry.id   AF-A0AAD4ZKA6-F1
#
_cell.length_a   1.000
_cell.length_b   1.000
_cell.length_c   1.000
_cell.angle_alpha   90.00
_cell.angle_beta   90.00
_cell.angle_gamma   90.00
#
_symmetry.space_group_name_H-M   'P 1'
#
loop_
_entity.id
_entity.type
_entity.pdbx_description
1 polymer ?
#
loop_
_entity_poly.entity_id
_entity_poly.type
_entity_poly.pdbx_seq_one_letter_code
_entity_poly.pdbx_strand_id
1 'polypeptide(L)'
;MCNQVFIKEGSKWLTKTSESCSVVAALIATVAFATSATVPGGLNQNTGEPILKDESAFGAFTISSLTALCFSVTSLVFFLSILTSRYEERDFSMDLPRKLLLGLTSLFASIASMLVSFCTGHIFVLEHQLRYVAYPLYAATCLPVTFFALAQLPLYFDLMRAIIRKVPQRSYEVFPH
;
A
#
# COMPACT_ATOMS: atom_id res chain seq x y z
N MET A 1 27.72 -20.36 -16.31
CA MET A 1 27.59 -20.79 -14.90
C MET A 1 27.24 -19.61 -13.97
N CYS A 2 27.93 -18.47 -14.05
CA CYS A 2 27.69 -17.29 -13.18
C CYS A 2 26.23 -16.76 -13.19
N ASN A 3 25.59 -16.71 -14.36
CA ASN A 3 24.22 -16.17 -14.48
C ASN A 3 23.13 -17.04 -13.82
N GLN A 4 23.34 -18.36 -13.71
CA GLN A 4 22.36 -19.26 -13.08
C GLN A 4 22.41 -19.20 -11.55
N VAL A 5 23.58 -18.93 -10.96
CA VAL A 5 23.73 -18.77 -9.52
C VAL A 5 22.97 -17.52 -9.04
N PHE A 6 23.16 -16.39 -9.73
CA PHE A 6 22.45 -15.14 -9.44
C PHE A 6 20.93 -15.27 -9.52
N ILE A 7 20.40 -15.95 -10.54
CA ILE A 7 18.94 -16.16 -10.68
C ILE A 7 18.39 -17.05 -9.54
N LYS A 8 19.12 -18.11 -9.16
CA LYS A 8 18.69 -19.01 -8.08
C LYS A 8 18.73 -18.31 -6.73
N GLU A 9 19.71 -17.47 -6.48
CA GLU A 9 19.86 -16.70 -5.25
C GLU A 9 18.82 -15.57 -5.15
N GLY A 10 18.62 -14.82 -6.24
CA GLY A 10 17.57 -13.81 -6.35
C GLY A 10 16.18 -14.40 -6.14
N SER A 11 15.84 -15.52 -6.78
CA SER A 11 14.55 -16.18 -6.60
C SER A 11 14.31 -16.68 -5.16
N LYS A 12 15.36 -17.09 -4.44
CA LYS A 12 15.26 -17.48 -3.02
C LYS A 12 15.02 -16.26 -2.13
N TRP A 13 15.71 -15.16 -2.41
CA TRP A 13 15.50 -13.89 -1.71
C TRP A 13 14.08 -13.36 -1.92
N LEU A 14 13.58 -13.34 -3.15
CA LEU A 14 12.21 -12.91 -3.48
C LEU A 14 11.16 -13.72 -2.70
N THR A 15 11.30 -15.05 -2.65
CA THR A 15 10.37 -15.91 -1.92
C THR A 15 10.38 -15.64 -0.42
N LYS A 16 11.56 -15.53 0.21
CA LYS A 16 11.66 -15.23 1.66
C LYS A 16 11.06 -13.86 2.02
N THR A 17 11.34 -12.85 1.20
CA THR A 17 10.79 -11.50 1.39
C THR A 17 9.27 -11.54 1.26
N SER A 18 8.74 -12.20 0.22
CA SER A 18 7.31 -12.31 -0.03
C SER A 18 6.57 -13.02 1.10
N GLU A 19 7.13 -14.07 1.69
CA GLU A 19 6.55 -14.77 2.84
C GLU A 19 6.45 -13.87 4.06
N SER A 20 7.56 -13.21 4.42
CA SER A 20 7.61 -12.30 5.57
C SER A 20 6.66 -11.10 5.38
N CYS A 21 6.67 -10.50 4.20
CA CYS A 21 5.80 -9.37 3.88
C CYS A 21 4.32 -9.76 3.77
N SER A 22 3.99 -10.99 3.37
CA SER A 22 2.60 -11.49 3.40
C SER A 22 2.05 -11.50 4.81
N VAL A 23 2.83 -11.97 5.78
CA VAL A 23 2.41 -11.98 7.20
C VAL A 23 2.17 -10.55 7.70
N VAL A 24 3.08 -9.62 7.38
CA VAL A 24 2.92 -8.20 7.73
C VAL A 24 1.68 -7.60 7.06
N ALA A 25 1.44 -7.89 5.77
CA ALA A 25 0.26 -7.43 5.03
C ALA A 25 -1.04 -7.95 5.65
N ALA A 26 -1.09 -9.23 6.00
CA ALA A 26 -2.24 -9.84 6.64
C ALA A 26 -2.49 -9.18 8.01
N LEU A 27 -1.43 -8.97 8.79
CA LEU A 27 -1.53 -8.33 10.10
C LEU A 27 -2.08 -6.91 10.00
N ILE A 28 -1.56 -6.08 9.08
CA ILE A 28 -2.07 -4.72 8.87
C ILE A 28 -3.53 -4.75 8.40
N ALA A 29 -3.89 -5.67 7.50
CA ALA A 29 -5.28 -5.82 7.05
C ALA A 29 -6.21 -6.15 8.22
N THR A 30 -5.79 -7.04 9.13
CA THR A 30 -6.55 -7.39 10.35
C THR A 30 -6.70 -6.20 11.28
N VAL A 31 -5.62 -5.45 11.55
CA VAL A 31 -5.70 -4.26 12.42
C VAL A 31 -6.60 -3.20 11.77
N ALA A 32 -6.42 -2.91 10.47
CA ALA A 32 -7.26 -1.95 9.74
C ALA A 32 -8.74 -2.35 9.69
N PHE A 33 -9.03 -3.64 9.55
CA PHE A 33 -10.39 -4.17 9.61
C PHE A 33 -10.98 -4.00 11.01
N ALA A 34 -10.22 -4.35 12.06
CA ALA A 34 -10.67 -4.19 13.43
C ALA A 34 -10.94 -2.72 13.78
N THR A 35 -10.06 -1.80 13.38
CA THR A 35 -10.25 -0.35 13.59
C THR A 35 -11.39 0.22 12.77
N SER A 36 -11.63 -0.27 11.56
CA SER A 36 -12.78 0.14 10.75
C SER A 36 -14.11 -0.43 11.28
N ALA A 37 -14.10 -1.63 11.86
CA ALA A 37 -15.29 -2.24 12.45
C ALA A 37 -15.66 -1.61 13.81
N THR A 38 -14.67 -1.06 14.51
CA THR A 38 -14.88 -0.37 15.79
C THR A 38 -14.97 1.14 15.54
N VAL A 39 -16.19 1.63 15.25
CA VAL A 39 -16.45 3.06 15.08
C VAL A 39 -15.97 3.83 16.32
N PRO A 40 -14.91 4.68 16.21
CA PRO A 40 -14.48 5.48 17.34
C PRO A 40 -15.64 6.40 17.76
N GLY A 41 -16.09 6.23 19.00
CA GLY A 41 -17.18 6.98 19.63
C GLY A 41 -18.60 6.41 19.49
N GLY A 42 -18.78 5.25 18.85
CA GLY A 42 -20.05 4.50 18.86
C GLY A 42 -21.17 5.09 17.99
N LEU A 43 -22.27 4.34 17.88
CA LEU A 43 -23.47 4.78 17.18
C LEU A 43 -24.44 5.47 18.14
N ASN A 44 -25.06 6.54 17.66
CA ASN A 44 -26.08 7.26 18.38
C ASN A 44 -27.30 6.35 18.51
N GLN A 45 -27.71 6.04 19.75
CA GLN A 45 -28.75 5.05 20.03
C GLN A 45 -30.13 5.46 19.47
N ASN A 46 -30.33 6.74 19.16
CA ASN A 46 -31.60 7.26 18.65
C ASN A 46 -31.67 7.34 17.12
N THR A 47 -30.54 7.47 16.42
CA THR A 47 -30.50 7.66 14.96
C THR A 47 -29.76 6.56 14.20
N GLY A 48 -28.98 5.71 14.89
CA GLY A 48 -28.16 4.70 14.24
C GLY A 48 -27.04 5.28 13.37
N GLU A 49 -26.65 6.53 13.60
CA GLU A 49 -25.54 7.20 12.91
C GLU A 49 -24.31 7.28 13.83
N PRO A 50 -23.07 7.31 13.29
CA PRO A 50 -21.88 7.55 14.09
C PRO A 50 -22.01 8.88 14.85
N ILE A 51 -21.79 8.86 16.17
CA ILE A 51 -21.92 10.04 17.05
C ILE A 51 -20.99 11.19 16.58
N LEU A 52 -19.98 10.86 15.78
CA LEU A 52 -18.90 11.74 15.32
C LEU A 52 -18.92 12.05 13.82
N LYS A 53 -20.05 11.83 13.15
CA LYS A 53 -20.16 12.05 11.68
C LYS A 53 -19.78 13.46 11.22
N ASP A 54 -19.93 14.46 12.09
CA ASP A 54 -19.70 15.87 11.78
C ASP A 54 -18.22 16.30 11.93
N GLU A 55 -17.38 15.45 12.53
CA GLU A 55 -15.97 15.76 12.72
C GLU A 55 -15.13 15.36 11.51
N SER A 56 -14.46 16.35 10.92
CA SER A 56 -13.55 16.15 9.79
C SER A 56 -12.46 15.10 10.07
N ALA A 57 -12.05 14.99 11.33
CA ALA A 57 -11.09 13.99 11.80
C ALA A 57 -11.62 12.55 11.69
N PHE A 58 -12.92 12.33 11.91
CA PHE A 58 -13.57 11.02 11.80
C PHE A 58 -13.65 10.54 10.35
N GLY A 59 -13.96 11.46 9.42
CA GLY A 59 -13.91 11.18 7.99
C GLY A 59 -12.50 10.79 7.54
N ALA A 60 -11.48 11.55 7.96
CA ALA A 60 -10.09 11.25 7.65
C ALA A 60 -9.64 9.90 8.23
N PHE A 61 -10.00 9.59 9.49
CA PHE A 61 -9.75 8.28 10.12
C PHE A 61 -10.34 7.11 9.31
N THR A 62 -11.60 7.24 8.88
CA THR A 62 -12.32 6.18 8.19
C THR A 62 -11.75 5.93 6.80
N ILE A 63 -11.49 6.99 6.03
CA ILE A 63 -10.90 6.90 4.69
C ILE A 63 -9.48 6.32 4.76
N SER A 64 -8.69 6.77 5.74
CA SER A 64 -7.31 6.27 5.93
C SER A 64 -7.31 4.78 6.33
N SER A 65 -8.17 4.36 7.26
CA SER A 65 -8.31 2.94 7.63
C SER A 65 -8.71 2.06 6.44
N LEU A 66 -9.69 2.51 5.65
CA LEU A 66 -10.17 1.75 4.50
C LEU A 66 -9.10 1.64 3.40
N THR A 67 -8.41 2.75 3.11
CA THR A 67 -7.31 2.73 2.14
C THR A 67 -6.17 1.83 2.60
N ALA A 68 -5.81 1.87 3.89
CA ALA A 68 -4.83 0.94 4.46
C ALA A 68 -5.24 -0.51 4.23
N LEU A 69 -6.49 -0.87 4.55
CA LEU A 69 -7.03 -2.21 4.34
C LEU A 69 -6.94 -2.64 2.87
N CYS A 70 -7.43 -1.81 1.94
CA CYS A 70 -7.41 -2.11 0.50
C CYS A 70 -5.99 -2.33 -0.03
N PHE A 71 -5.06 -1.45 0.31
CA PHE A 71 -3.65 -1.57 -0.09
C PHE A 71 -2.98 -2.79 0.57
N SER A 72 -3.34 -3.13 1.80
CA SER A 72 -2.80 -4.30 2.49
C SER A 72 -3.26 -5.61 1.83
N VAL A 73 -4.56 -5.72 1.53
CA VAL A 73 -5.12 -6.89 0.84
C VAL A 73 -4.52 -7.02 -0.56
N THR A 74 -4.39 -5.91 -1.30
CA THR A 74 -3.76 -5.90 -2.62
C THR A 74 -2.32 -6.38 -2.56
N SER A 75 -1.54 -5.88 -1.60
CA SER A 75 -0.17 -6.31 -1.34
C SER A 75 -0.08 -7.80 -1.01
N LEU A 76 -0.97 -8.28 -0.13
CA LEU A 76 -1.08 -9.69 0.25
C LEU A 76 -1.33 -10.56 -0.98
N VAL A 77 -2.26 -10.18 -1.86
CA VAL A 77 -2.55 -10.92 -3.10
C VAL A 77 -1.33 -10.99 -4.00
N PHE A 78 -0.57 -9.90 -4.16
CA PHE A 78 0.67 -9.92 -4.95
C PHE A 78 1.73 -10.85 -4.34
N PHE A 79 1.92 -10.82 -3.01
CA PHE A 79 2.89 -11.69 -2.36
C PHE A 79 2.47 -13.16 -2.39
N LEU A 80 1.19 -13.47 -2.13
CA LEU A 80 0.66 -14.82 -2.28
C LEU A 80 0.77 -15.30 -3.73
N SER A 81 0.50 -14.45 -4.71
CA SER A 81 0.69 -14.78 -6.13
C SER A 81 2.14 -15.16 -6.43
N ILE A 82 3.13 -14.54 -5.77
CA ILE A 82 4.55 -14.91 -5.92
C ILE A 82 4.87 -16.25 -5.25
N LEU A 83 4.31 -16.50 -4.06
CA LEU A 83 4.48 -17.79 -3.37
C LEU A 83 3.83 -18.94 -4.15
N THR A 84 2.64 -18.72 -4.71
CA THR A 84 1.91 -19.72 -5.50
C THR A 84 2.50 -19.91 -6.90
N SER A 85 2.92 -18.83 -7.58
CA SER A 85 3.52 -18.88 -8.93
C SER A 85 4.84 -19.66 -8.96
N ARG A 86 5.52 -19.82 -7.83
CA ARG A 86 6.73 -20.65 -7.68
C ARG A 86 6.49 -22.14 -7.98
N TYR A 87 5.24 -22.59 -8.09
CA TYR A 87 4.89 -23.97 -8.43
C TYR A 87 4.72 -24.22 -9.95
N GLU A 88 4.57 -23.17 -10.76
CA GLU A 88 4.54 -23.27 -12.24
C GLU A 88 5.84 -22.70 -12.83
N GLU A 89 6.87 -23.54 -12.90
CA GLU A 89 8.12 -23.20 -13.58
C GLU A 89 7.90 -23.03 -15.09
N ARG A 90 8.10 -21.81 -15.62
CA ARG A 90 9.19 -21.51 -16.58
C ARG A 90 9.14 -20.14 -17.28
N ASP A 91 8.04 -19.39 -17.28
CA ASP A 91 7.94 -18.14 -18.07
C ASP A 91 8.03 -16.80 -17.30
N PHE A 92 8.17 -16.82 -15.97
CA PHE A 92 7.95 -15.62 -15.13
C PHE A 92 9.18 -14.85 -14.63
N SER A 93 10.41 -15.15 -15.09
CA SER A 93 11.64 -14.62 -14.46
C SER A 93 11.77 -13.08 -14.41
N MET A 94 11.11 -12.33 -15.31
CA MET A 94 11.15 -10.86 -15.32
C MET A 94 9.89 -10.18 -14.75
N ASP A 95 8.73 -10.83 -14.79
CA ASP A 95 7.48 -10.27 -14.24
C ASP A 95 7.34 -10.49 -12.73
N LEU A 96 7.97 -11.52 -12.18
CA LEU A 96 7.97 -11.82 -10.75
C LEU A 96 8.57 -10.70 -9.89
N PRO A 97 9.78 -10.16 -10.17
CA PRO A 97 10.33 -9.05 -9.39
C PRO A 97 9.49 -7.76 -9.52
N ARG A 98 8.82 -7.54 -10.66
CA ARG A 98 7.87 -6.43 -10.83
C ARG A 98 6.64 -6.57 -9.96
N LYS A 99 6.03 -7.76 -9.91
CA LYS A 99 4.91 -8.06 -9.00
C LYS A 99 5.32 -7.88 -7.53
N LEU A 100 6.54 -8.30 -7.16
CA LEU A 100 7.06 -8.10 -5.80
C LEU A 100 7.18 -6.61 -5.47
N LEU A 101 7.75 -5.84 -6.39
CA LEU A 101 7.94 -4.41 -6.20
C LEU A 101 6.59 -3.68 -6.05
N LEU A 102 5.61 -4.01 -6.91
CA LEU A 102 4.23 -3.51 -6.77
C LEU A 102 3.61 -3.91 -5.42
N GLY A 103 3.74 -5.17 -5.01
CA GLY A 103 3.27 -5.65 -3.71
C GLY A 103 3.91 -4.90 -2.54
N LEU A 104 5.23 -4.71 -2.55
CA LEU A 104 5.95 -3.92 -1.54
C LEU A 104 5.50 -2.47 -1.52
N THR A 105 5.32 -1.83 -2.67
CA THR A 105 4.81 -0.45 -2.70
C THR A 105 3.43 -0.36 -2.07
N SER A 106 2.52 -1.26 -2.42
CA SER A 106 1.20 -1.35 -1.81
C SER A 106 1.28 -1.58 -0.29
N LEU A 107 2.22 -2.41 0.18
CA LEU A 107 2.43 -2.66 1.62
C LEU A 107 2.83 -1.39 2.36
N PHE A 108 3.82 -0.67 1.84
CA PHE A 108 4.31 0.56 2.47
C PHE A 108 3.26 1.67 2.45
N ALA A 109 2.50 1.81 1.36
CA ALA A 109 1.36 2.72 1.30
C ALA A 109 0.30 2.37 2.37
N SER A 110 0.03 1.08 2.58
CA SER A 110 -0.86 0.60 3.65
C SER A 110 -0.35 0.98 5.04
N ILE A 111 0.93 0.75 5.32
CA ILE A 111 1.56 1.14 6.60
C ILE A 111 1.41 2.65 6.85
N ALA A 112 1.74 3.46 5.84
CA ALA A 112 1.63 4.92 5.95
C ALA A 112 0.19 5.37 6.21
N SER A 113 -0.79 4.80 5.49
CA SER A 113 -2.20 5.12 5.70
C SER A 113 -2.71 4.65 7.05
N MET A 114 -2.24 3.50 7.55
CA MET A 114 -2.59 3.03 8.90
C MET A 114 -2.04 3.97 9.97
N LEU A 115 -0.81 4.48 9.80
CA LEU A 115 -0.23 5.47 10.71
C LEU A 115 -1.04 6.78 10.72
N VAL A 116 -1.44 7.28 9.55
CA VAL A 116 -2.32 8.46 9.44
C VAL A 116 -3.64 8.22 10.17
N SER A 117 -4.24 7.04 10.00
CA SER A 117 -5.47 6.65 10.72
C SER A 117 -5.26 6.68 12.24
N PHE A 118 -4.20 6.07 12.75
CA PHE A 118 -3.91 6.14 14.19
C PHE A 118 -3.70 7.59 14.67
N CYS A 119 -3.05 8.44 13.89
CA CYS A 119 -2.86 9.85 14.24
C CYS A 119 -4.19 10.60 14.35
N THR A 120 -5.08 10.46 13.35
CA THR A 120 -6.38 11.14 13.35
C THR A 120 -7.31 10.60 14.44
N GLY A 121 -7.31 9.28 14.65
CA GLY A 121 -8.03 8.65 15.76
C GLY A 121 -7.50 9.07 17.14
N HIS A 122 -6.19 9.26 17.27
CA HIS A 122 -5.59 9.72 18.52
C HIS A 122 -5.88 11.20 18.80
N ILE A 123 -5.97 12.06 17.77
CA ILE A 123 -6.43 13.45 17.91
C ILE A 123 -7.84 13.49 18.52
N PHE A 124 -8.71 12.54 18.16
CA PHE A 124 -10.04 12.46 18.73
C PHE A 124 -10.04 12.12 20.24
N VAL A 125 -9.03 11.40 20.73
CA VAL A 125 -8.88 10.99 22.14
C VAL A 125 -8.16 12.06 22.99
N LEU A 126 -7.48 13.03 22.38
CA LEU A 126 -6.53 13.92 23.06
C LEU A 126 -7.08 15.33 23.33
N GLU A 127 -7.29 15.67 24.61
CA GLU A 127 -7.47 17.05 25.04
C GLU A 127 -6.19 17.91 24.88
N HIS A 128 -6.38 19.24 24.86
CA HIS A 128 -5.48 20.34 24.47
C HIS A 128 -4.00 20.31 24.96
N GLN A 129 -3.64 19.45 25.91
CA GLN A 129 -2.31 19.36 26.55
C GLN A 129 -1.25 18.63 25.70
N LEU A 130 -1.63 17.82 24.71
CA LEU A 130 -0.70 16.93 23.99
C LEU A 130 -0.29 17.42 22.58
N ARG A 131 -0.56 18.70 22.27
CA ARG A 131 -0.17 19.37 21.01
C ARG A 131 1.34 19.35 20.73
N TYR A 132 2.16 19.25 21.78
CA TYR A 132 3.61 19.08 21.69
C TYR A 132 4.03 17.70 21.14
N VAL A 133 3.24 16.65 21.40
CA VAL A 133 3.49 15.27 20.90
C VAL A 133 3.03 15.11 19.46
N ALA A 134 2.08 15.94 19.00
CA ALA A 134 1.64 15.94 17.60
C ALA A 134 2.76 16.36 16.62
N TYR A 135 3.66 17.26 17.03
CA TYR A 135 4.74 17.75 16.16
C TYR A 135 5.73 16.66 15.71
N PRO A 136 6.30 15.82 16.61
CA PRO A 136 7.11 14.68 16.20
C PRO A 136 6.30 13.61 15.48
N LEU A 137 5.00 13.46 15.76
CA LEU A 137 4.12 12.55 15.04
C LEU A 137 3.98 12.97 13.57
N TYR A 138 3.70 14.26 13.30
CA TYR A 138 3.66 14.80 11.93
C TYR A 138 5.01 14.67 11.21
N ALA A 139 6.12 14.95 11.90
CA ALA A 139 7.46 14.75 11.33
C ALA A 139 7.74 13.27 11.02
N ALA A 140 7.35 12.36 11.91
CA ALA A 140 7.50 10.93 11.75
C ALA A 140 6.58 10.34 10.67
N THR A 141 5.39 10.89 10.43
CA THR A 141 4.51 10.47 9.33
C THR A 141 4.99 11.03 7.99
N CYS A 142 5.63 12.21 7.99
CA CYS A 142 6.20 12.83 6.80
C CYS A 142 7.40 12.04 6.26
N LEU A 143 8.19 11.41 7.12
CA LEU A 143 9.39 10.64 6.74
C LEU A 143 9.08 9.42 5.85
N PRO A 144 8.18 8.50 6.21
CA PRO A 144 7.75 7.39 5.37
C PRO A 144 7.09 7.88 4.09
N VAL A 145 6.25 8.91 4.14
CA VAL A 145 5.55 9.45 2.96
C VAL A 145 6.52 10.06 1.96
N THR A 146 7.49 10.86 2.43
CA THR A 146 8.51 11.47 1.56
C THR A 146 9.49 10.44 1.00
N PHE A 147 9.95 9.51 1.84
CA PHE A 147 10.78 8.39 1.39
C PHE A 147 10.04 7.52 0.36
N PHE A 148 8.74 7.29 0.58
CA PHE A 148 7.90 6.51 -0.31
C PHE A 148 7.61 7.23 -1.63
N ALA A 149 7.35 8.54 -1.61
CA ALA A 149 7.23 9.34 -2.83
C ALA A 149 8.52 9.28 -3.66
N LEU A 150 9.67 9.40 -3.00
CA LEU A 150 10.98 9.27 -3.65
C LEU A 150 11.24 7.85 -4.20
N ALA A 151 10.82 6.80 -3.49
CA ALA A 151 10.95 5.41 -3.94
C ALA A 151 9.93 5.01 -5.03
N GLN A 152 8.74 5.62 -5.04
CA GLN A 152 7.72 5.43 -6.07
C GLN A 152 8.03 6.18 -7.36
N LEU A 153 8.73 7.32 -7.30
CA LEU A 153 9.10 8.11 -8.48
C LEU A 153 9.79 7.29 -9.58
N PRO A 154 10.85 6.50 -9.34
CA PRO A 154 11.47 5.70 -10.39
C PRO A 154 10.53 4.63 -10.95
N LEU A 155 9.67 4.03 -10.12
CA LEU A 155 8.71 3.01 -10.56
C LEU A 155 7.58 3.60 -11.41
N TYR A 156 7.05 4.75 -11.01
CA TYR A 156 6.03 5.48 -11.76
C TYR A 156 6.59 6.00 -13.08
N PHE A 157 7.85 6.47 -13.07
CA PHE A 157 8.55 6.91 -14.26
C PHE A 157 8.79 5.74 -15.24
N ASP A 158 9.17 4.57 -14.73
CA ASP A 158 9.42 3.39 -15.57
C ASP A 158 8.10 2.77 -16.09
N LEU A 159 7.02 2.80 -15.31
CA LEU A 159 5.68 2.42 -15.74
C LEU A 159 5.13 3.39 -16.79
N MET A 160 5.24 4.70 -16.57
CA MET A 160 4.91 5.72 -17.57
C MET A 160 5.75 5.54 -18.84
N ARG A 161 7.05 5.28 -18.72
CA ARG A 161 7.93 5.02 -19.85
C ARG A 161 7.53 3.75 -20.61
N ALA A 162 7.12 2.69 -19.92
CA ALA A 162 6.64 1.47 -20.53
C ALA A 162 5.28 1.66 -21.22
N ILE A 163 4.35 2.41 -20.62
CA ILE A 163 3.07 2.79 -21.21
C ILE A 163 3.30 3.65 -22.46
N ILE A 164 4.15 4.68 -22.36
CA ILE A 164 4.52 5.56 -23.47
C ILE A 164 5.20 4.78 -24.60
N ARG A 165 6.13 3.86 -24.28
CA ARG A 165 6.80 3.02 -25.29
C ARG A 165 5.85 2.01 -25.96
N LYS A 166 4.80 1.56 -25.28
CA LYS A 166 3.84 0.57 -25.81
C LYS A 166 2.71 1.20 -26.62
N VAL A 167 2.62 2.53 -26.65
CA VAL A 167 1.77 3.29 -27.58
C VAL A 167 2.64 3.80 -28.73
N PRO A 168 2.96 3.00 -29.77
CA PRO A 168 3.32 3.60 -31.05
C PRO A 168 2.05 4.30 -31.54
N GLN A 169 2.10 5.62 -31.76
CA GLN A 169 1.07 6.30 -32.52
C GLN A 169 0.96 5.58 -33.87
N ARG A 170 -0.10 4.78 -34.05
CA ARG A 170 -0.47 4.24 -35.35
C ARG A 170 -1.04 5.41 -36.13
N SER A 171 -0.16 6.23 -36.70
CA SER A 171 -0.53 7.31 -37.60
C SER A 171 -1.27 6.69 -38.78
N TYR A 172 -2.57 6.95 -38.86
CA TYR A 172 -3.40 6.59 -40.00
C TYR A 172 -3.05 7.57 -41.13
N GLU A 173 -2.00 7.26 -41.89
CA GLU A 173 -1.82 7.86 -43.21
C GLU A 173 -2.85 7.24 -44.15
N VAL A 174 -4.00 7.91 -44.27
CA VAL A 174 -4.98 7.64 -45.32
C VAL A 174 -4.42 8.25 -46.61
N PHE A 175 -3.90 7.40 -47.50
CA PHE A 175 -3.62 7.77 -48.89
C PHE A 175 -4.95 7.94 -49.64
N PRO A 176 -5.23 9.11 -50.25
CA PRO A 176 -6.29 9.21 -51.24
C PRO A 176 -5.75 8.79 -52.61
N HIS A 177 -6.44 7.84 -53.24
CA HIS A 177 -6.38 7.57 -54.68
C HIS A 177 -7.32 8.52 -55.43
#